data_AF-A0A942PLX5-F1
#
_entry.id   AF-A0A942PLX5-F1
#
_cell.length_a   1.000
_cell.length_b   1.000
_cell.length_c   1.000
_cell.angle_alpha   90.00
_cell.angle_beta   90.00
_cell.angle_gamma   90.00
#
_symmetry.space_group_name_H-M   'P 1'
#
loop_
_entity.id
_entity.type
_entity.pdbx_description
1 polymer ?
#
loop_
_entity_poly.entity_id
_entity_poly.type
_entity_poly.pdbx_seq_one_letter_code
_entity_poly.pdbx_strand_id
1 'polypeptide(L)'
;MRFLVLTCEHGGNQVPPRWKSYFKKAGAALASHRGYDKGALELAQFVSQHLSVPLIFSTTTRLLVELNRSLHHPHLFSSWTKNLSSEEKEEILQKYYYPYRLQVEEKLLEQMKQGPILHLSVHSFTPVLEGVEREGEIGLLYDPKRQKEKNFARQWKQALQGNVAAGMRVRMNYPYLGKADGLTSFLRKKWDENLYWGIELEVNQGLKESEKRWESLKKGILFSLRQILELN
;
A
#
# COMPACT_ATOMS: atom_id res chain seq x y z
N MET A 1 -2.35 20.91 -5.28
CA MET A 1 -2.60 19.49 -4.91
C MET A 1 -1.86 19.12 -3.61
N ARG A 2 -2.24 19.69 -2.46
CA ARG A 2 -1.54 19.48 -1.16
C ARG A 2 -2.27 18.52 -0.21
N PHE A 3 -3.27 17.81 -0.71
CA PHE A 3 -4.13 16.93 0.09
C PHE A 3 -3.86 15.44 -0.13
N LEU A 4 -2.75 15.05 -0.77
CA LEU A 4 -2.41 13.65 -1.02
C LEU A 4 -1.05 13.30 -0.39
N VAL A 5 -1.02 12.20 0.36
CA VAL A 5 0.21 11.53 0.82
C VAL A 5 0.17 10.08 0.34
N LEU A 6 1.29 9.60 -0.21
CA LEU A 6 1.45 8.21 -0.62
C LEU A 6 2.24 7.42 0.43
N THR A 7 1.86 6.17 0.66
CA THR A 7 2.70 5.18 1.33
C THR A 7 2.93 3.94 0.48
N CYS A 8 4.05 3.24 0.73
CA CYS A 8 4.29 1.89 0.22
C CYS A 8 5.05 1.07 1.26
N GLU A 9 4.31 0.28 2.03
CA GLU A 9 4.75 -0.50 3.19
C GLU A 9 5.59 -1.70 2.74
N HIS A 10 5.25 -2.30 1.59
CA HIS A 10 5.88 -3.51 1.06
C HIS A 10 6.71 -3.24 -0.20
N GLY A 11 7.40 -2.09 -0.24
CA GLY A 11 8.09 -1.62 -1.44
C GLY A 11 9.33 -2.42 -1.86
N GLY A 12 9.85 -3.29 -1.00
CA GLY A 12 11.00 -4.13 -1.30
C GLY A 12 11.12 -5.36 -0.41
N ASN A 13 12.04 -6.24 -0.78
CA ASN A 13 12.29 -7.52 -0.12
C ASN A 13 13.68 -7.61 0.51
N GLN A 14 14.29 -6.47 0.86
CA GLN A 14 15.65 -6.43 1.40
C GLN A 14 15.66 -6.96 2.84
N VAL A 15 16.56 -7.89 3.13
CA VAL A 15 16.85 -8.34 4.49
C VAL A 15 18.02 -7.52 5.03
N PRO A 16 17.83 -6.74 6.11
CA PRO A 16 18.93 -5.96 6.69
C PRO A 16 20.09 -6.87 7.14
N PRO A 17 21.36 -6.42 7.04
CA PRO A 17 22.53 -7.27 7.29
C PRO A 17 22.48 -8.07 8.58
N ARG A 18 22.02 -7.46 9.68
CA ARG A 18 21.88 -8.10 11.00
C ARG A 18 21.04 -9.37 10.97
N TRP A 19 19.99 -9.41 10.14
CA TRP A 19 19.00 -10.49 10.15
C TRP A 19 19.25 -11.53 9.06
N LYS A 20 20.25 -11.34 8.19
CA LYS A 20 20.51 -12.23 7.04
C LYS A 20 20.65 -13.71 7.41
N SER A 21 21.23 -14.02 8.58
CA SER A 21 21.39 -15.40 9.05
C SER A 21 20.06 -16.14 9.20
N TYR A 22 18.99 -15.46 9.63
CA TYR A 22 17.65 -16.02 9.79
C TYR A 22 16.95 -16.30 8.45
N PHE A 23 17.41 -15.69 7.36
CA PHE A 23 16.78 -15.76 6.03
C PHE A 23 17.52 -16.67 5.03
N LYS A 24 18.51 -17.45 5.46
CA LYS A 24 19.32 -18.32 4.57
C LYS A 24 18.49 -19.25 3.66
N LYS A 25 17.31 -19.69 4.11
CA LYS A 25 16.39 -20.56 3.36
C LYS A 25 15.13 -19.84 2.85
N ALA A 26 15.14 -18.52 2.85
CA ALA A 26 13.97 -17.70 2.52
C ALA A 26 13.94 -17.19 1.08
N GLY A 27 14.94 -17.51 0.24
CA GLY A 27 15.13 -16.90 -1.08
C GLY A 27 13.88 -16.88 -1.96
N ALA A 28 13.18 -18.02 -2.08
CA ALA A 28 11.94 -18.12 -2.85
C ALA A 28 10.81 -17.26 -2.26
N ALA A 29 10.68 -17.21 -0.93
CA ALA A 29 9.66 -16.38 -0.28
C ALA A 29 9.95 -14.89 -0.43
N LEU A 30 11.22 -14.49 -0.24
CA LEU A 30 11.70 -13.12 -0.43
C LEU A 30 11.46 -12.62 -1.86
N ALA A 31 11.69 -13.47 -2.87
CA ALA A 31 11.48 -13.15 -4.27
C ALA A 31 10.00 -13.19 -4.72
N SER A 32 9.08 -13.59 -3.84
CA SER A 32 7.66 -13.73 -4.14
C SER A 32 6.81 -12.62 -3.51
N HIS A 33 5.49 -12.66 -3.76
CA HIS A 33 4.50 -11.80 -3.10
C HIS A 33 4.49 -11.89 -1.56
N ARG A 34 5.11 -12.94 -0.99
CA ARG A 34 5.28 -13.06 0.47
C ARG A 34 6.33 -12.09 0.99
N GLY A 35 7.34 -11.76 0.18
CA GLY A 35 8.48 -10.94 0.55
C GLY A 35 8.21 -9.44 0.43
N TYR A 36 7.43 -9.05 -0.57
CA TYR A 36 7.15 -7.67 -0.97
C TYR A 36 6.04 -7.62 -2.04
N ASP A 37 5.57 -6.42 -2.35
CA ASP A 37 4.56 -6.18 -3.38
C ASP A 37 5.25 -5.77 -4.69
N LYS A 38 5.34 -6.71 -5.65
CA LYS A 38 6.07 -6.49 -6.91
C LYS A 38 5.46 -5.31 -7.67
N GLY A 39 6.26 -4.26 -7.86
CA GLY A 39 5.88 -3.08 -8.64
C GLY A 39 5.11 -1.99 -7.89
N ALA A 40 4.69 -2.21 -6.65
CA ALA A 40 3.98 -1.20 -5.87
C ALA A 40 4.85 0.06 -5.66
N LEU A 41 6.12 -0.10 -5.27
CA LEU A 41 7.02 1.04 -5.06
C LEU A 41 7.29 1.83 -6.34
N GLU A 42 7.51 1.15 -7.47
CA GLU A 42 7.72 1.84 -8.76
C GLU A 42 6.50 2.69 -9.13
N LEU A 43 5.29 2.14 -8.96
CA LEU A 43 4.05 2.86 -9.20
C LEU A 43 3.91 4.05 -8.26
N ALA A 44 4.18 3.87 -6.97
CA ALA A 44 4.10 4.93 -5.97
C ALA A 44 5.10 6.06 -6.26
N GLN A 45 6.35 5.72 -6.63
CA GLN A 45 7.37 6.68 -7.05
C GLN A 45 6.96 7.44 -8.31
N PHE A 46 6.43 6.73 -9.32
CA PHE A 46 5.93 7.35 -10.54
C PHE A 46 4.85 8.39 -10.24
N VAL A 47 3.84 8.04 -9.44
CA VAL A 47 2.76 8.98 -9.07
C VAL A 47 3.30 10.13 -8.22
N SER A 48 4.14 9.85 -7.22
CA SER A 48 4.75 10.85 -6.34
C SER A 48 5.50 11.92 -7.13
N GLN A 49 6.37 11.50 -8.06
CA GLN A 49 7.17 12.40 -8.88
C GLN A 49 6.31 13.26 -9.81
N HIS A 50 5.31 12.67 -10.46
CA HIS A 50 4.49 13.39 -11.44
C HIS A 50 3.44 14.30 -10.80
N LEU A 51 3.04 14.04 -9.55
CA LEU A 51 2.12 14.90 -8.80
C LEU A 51 2.84 15.84 -7.82
N SER A 52 4.15 15.68 -7.65
CA SER A 52 4.94 16.39 -6.64
C SER A 52 4.36 16.23 -5.23
N VAL A 53 3.95 15.00 -4.88
CA VAL A 53 3.36 14.67 -3.58
C VAL A 53 4.29 13.80 -2.73
N PRO A 54 4.22 13.90 -1.38
CA PRO A 54 5.04 13.10 -0.50
C PRO A 54 4.83 11.58 -0.67
N LEU A 55 5.91 10.82 -0.55
CA LEU A 55 5.90 9.36 -0.53
C LEU A 55 6.76 8.85 0.63
N ILE A 56 6.16 8.02 1.50
CA ILE A 56 6.87 7.29 2.55
C ILE A 56 6.86 5.80 2.22
N PHE A 57 8.02 5.17 2.14
CA PHE A 57 8.12 3.78 1.72
C PHE A 57 9.17 3.00 2.49
N SER A 58 9.05 1.68 2.47
CA SER A 58 10.05 0.74 2.98
C SER A 58 10.52 -0.18 1.86
N THR A 59 11.82 -0.45 1.82
CA THR A 59 12.41 -1.51 0.98
C THR A 59 12.73 -2.78 1.77
N THR A 60 12.50 -2.75 3.09
CA THR A 60 12.72 -3.90 3.98
C THR A 60 11.61 -4.91 3.76
N THR A 61 11.97 -6.21 3.67
CA THR A 61 10.96 -7.25 3.48
C THR A 61 9.91 -7.24 4.59
N ARG A 62 8.64 -7.38 4.21
CA ARG A 62 7.54 -7.62 5.15
C ARG A 62 7.69 -8.90 5.97
N LEU A 63 8.56 -9.82 5.53
CA LEU A 63 8.88 -11.03 6.28
C LEU A 63 9.73 -10.76 7.54
N LEU A 64 10.43 -9.61 7.62
CA LEU A 64 11.12 -9.22 8.85
C LEU A 64 10.11 -8.79 9.91
N VAL A 65 9.35 -7.75 9.56
CA VAL A 65 8.21 -7.23 10.32
C VAL A 65 7.22 -6.62 9.34
N GLU A 66 5.95 -6.86 9.60
CA GLU A 66 4.85 -6.42 8.76
C GLU A 66 4.40 -5.00 9.13
N LEU A 67 4.77 -4.01 8.32
CA LEU A 67 4.47 -2.59 8.56
C LEU A 67 2.98 -2.24 8.40
N ASN A 68 2.23 -3.08 7.67
CA ASN A 68 0.79 -2.94 7.44
C ASN A 68 -0.04 -3.85 8.40
N ARG A 69 0.42 -4.09 9.63
CA ARG A 69 -0.32 -4.80 10.71
C ARG A 69 -0.12 -4.14 12.06
N SER A 70 -1.04 -4.36 13.01
CA SER A 70 -0.88 -3.89 14.40
C SER A 70 0.10 -4.75 15.20
N LEU A 71 0.57 -4.21 16.35
CA LEU A 71 1.56 -4.85 17.21
C LEU A 71 1.13 -6.24 17.77
N HIS A 72 -0.17 -6.47 17.89
CA HIS A 72 -0.71 -7.73 18.41
C HIS A 72 -1.20 -8.67 17.30
N HIS A 73 -1.00 -8.30 16.04
CA HIS A 73 -1.45 -9.13 14.93
C HIS A 73 -0.62 -10.42 14.86
N PRO A 74 -1.24 -11.61 14.69
CA PRO A 74 -0.53 -12.89 14.69
C PRO A 74 0.48 -13.04 13.54
N HIS A 75 0.32 -12.25 12.48
CA HIS A 75 1.24 -12.19 11.34
C HIS A 75 2.13 -10.95 11.33
N LEU A 76 2.29 -10.24 12.45
CA LEU A 76 3.25 -9.13 12.54
C LEU A 76 4.68 -9.60 12.25
N PHE A 77 5.05 -10.75 12.82
CA PHE A 77 6.31 -11.42 12.55
C PHE A 77 6.03 -12.68 11.70
N SER A 78 6.84 -12.88 10.65
CA SER A 78 6.64 -14.00 9.74
C SER A 78 7.14 -15.31 10.35
N SER A 79 7.00 -16.43 9.63
CA SER A 79 7.62 -17.71 10.04
C SER A 79 9.13 -17.65 10.26
N TRP A 80 9.84 -16.67 9.68
CA TRP A 80 11.28 -16.48 9.86
C TRP A 80 11.64 -15.68 11.11
N THR A 81 10.74 -14.83 11.61
CA THR A 81 11.02 -13.92 12.73
C THR A 81 10.12 -14.13 13.96
N LYS A 82 9.07 -14.95 13.85
CA LYS A 82 8.12 -15.21 14.95
C LYS A 82 8.76 -15.88 16.17
N ASN A 83 9.87 -16.61 15.99
CA ASN A 83 10.56 -17.36 17.05
C ASN A 83 11.79 -16.62 17.60
N LEU A 84 12.05 -15.39 17.14
CA LEU A 84 13.10 -14.55 17.72
C LEU A 84 12.79 -14.23 19.18
N SER A 85 13.85 -13.92 19.95
CA SER A 85 13.69 -13.49 21.34
C SER A 85 12.88 -12.19 21.43
N SER A 86 12.38 -11.88 22.63
CA SER A 86 11.65 -10.63 22.87
C SER A 86 12.53 -9.41 22.59
N GLU A 87 13.82 -9.47 22.95
CA GLU A 87 14.81 -8.42 22.74
C GLU A 87 15.08 -8.20 21.25
N GLU A 88 15.22 -9.28 20.47
CA GLU A 88 15.40 -9.19 19.02
C GLU A 88 14.17 -8.62 18.30
N LYS A 89 12.97 -9.04 18.74
CA LYS A 89 11.71 -8.48 18.21
C LYS A 89 11.59 -7.00 18.53
N GLU A 90 11.91 -6.61 19.76
CA GLU A 90 11.89 -5.20 20.15
C GLU A 90 12.88 -4.38 19.32
N GLU A 91 14.09 -4.91 19.06
CA GLU A 91 15.03 -4.24 18.17
C GLU A 91 14.47 -4.07 16.74
N ILE A 92 13.81 -5.09 16.21
CA ILE A 92 13.15 -4.99 14.90
C ILE A 92 12.08 -3.89 14.93
N LEU A 93 11.28 -3.82 15.99
CA LEU A 93 10.24 -2.81 16.13
C LEU A 93 10.82 -1.40 16.20
N GLN A 94 11.82 -1.19 17.05
CA GLN A 94 12.53 0.08 17.23
C GLN A 94 13.21 0.57 15.96
N LYS A 95 13.73 -0.34 15.14
CA LYS A 95 14.52 0.03 13.96
C LYS A 95 13.70 0.15 12.68
N TYR A 96 12.61 -0.60 12.54
CA TYR A 96 11.88 -0.70 11.27
C TYR A 96 10.40 -0.36 11.39
N TYR A 97 9.74 -0.79 12.48
CA TYR A 97 8.28 -0.60 12.61
C TYR A 97 7.94 0.81 13.13
N TYR A 98 8.40 1.18 14.32
CA TYR A 98 8.05 2.47 14.93
C TYR A 98 8.52 3.66 14.08
N PRO A 99 9.76 3.69 13.54
CA PRO A 99 10.19 4.82 12.72
C PRO A 99 9.33 5.02 11.47
N TYR A 100 8.96 3.93 10.79
CA TYR A 100 8.09 4.01 9.61
C TYR A 100 6.71 4.56 9.98
N ARG A 101 6.09 4.00 11.02
CA ARG A 101 4.75 4.42 11.47
C ARG A 101 4.74 5.87 11.92
N LEU A 102 5.75 6.28 12.69
CA LEU A 102 5.90 7.65 13.14
C LEU A 102 6.07 8.63 11.96
N GLN A 103 6.92 8.30 10.99
CA GLN A 103 7.14 9.14 9.81
C GLN A 103 5.86 9.33 8.99
N VAL A 104 5.05 8.28 8.82
CA VAL A 104 3.75 8.38 8.15
C VAL A 104 2.82 9.31 8.93
N GLU A 105 2.69 9.10 10.24
CA GLU A 105 1.82 9.91 11.08
C GLU A 105 2.21 11.39 11.09
N GLU A 106 3.49 11.69 11.28
CA GLU A 106 4.03 13.05 11.27
C GLU A 106 3.75 13.73 9.93
N LYS A 107 3.95 13.01 8.81
CA LYS A 107 3.70 13.61 7.50
C LYS A 107 2.21 13.90 7.28
N LEU A 108 1.33 12.99 7.69
CA LEU A 108 -0.11 13.20 7.59
C LEU A 108 -0.55 14.38 8.45
N LEU A 109 -0.09 14.45 9.70
CA LEU A 109 -0.38 15.57 10.61
C LEU A 109 0.10 16.91 10.05
N GLU A 110 1.28 16.94 9.44
CA GLU A 110 1.80 18.15 8.78
C GLU A 110 0.85 18.63 7.66
N GLN A 111 0.38 17.72 6.81
CA GLN A 111 -0.54 18.07 5.72
C GLN A 111 -1.93 18.44 6.22
N MET A 112 -2.42 17.78 7.28
CA MET A 112 -3.73 18.06 7.88
C MET A 112 -3.90 19.50 8.38
N LYS A 113 -2.80 20.20 8.69
CA LYS A 113 -2.82 21.63 9.04
C LYS A 113 -3.39 22.52 7.92
N GLN A 114 -3.40 22.03 6.69
CA GLN A 114 -3.92 22.74 5.52
C GLN A 114 -5.34 22.32 5.13
N GLY A 115 -5.90 21.30 5.78
CA GLY A 115 -7.23 20.76 5.48
C GLY A 115 -7.26 19.22 5.49
N PRO A 116 -8.40 18.61 5.13
CA PRO A 116 -8.54 17.16 5.07
C PRO A 116 -7.50 16.51 4.15
N ILE A 117 -6.99 15.33 4.53
CA ILE A 117 -5.98 14.60 3.76
C ILE A 117 -6.53 13.29 3.19
N LEU A 118 -6.21 13.06 1.93
CA LEU A 118 -6.26 11.76 1.29
C LEU A 118 -4.90 11.06 1.48
N HIS A 119 -4.95 9.89 2.09
CA HIS A 119 -3.81 8.99 2.20
C HIS A 119 -4.04 7.80 1.27
N LEU A 120 -3.10 7.59 0.34
CA LEU A 120 -3.12 6.47 -0.58
C LEU A 120 -1.98 5.50 -0.27
N SER A 121 -2.32 4.35 0.30
CA SER A 121 -1.39 3.25 0.53
C SER A 121 -1.34 2.36 -0.72
N VAL A 122 -0.15 2.24 -1.32
CA VAL A 122 0.04 1.62 -2.63
C VAL A 122 0.59 0.21 -2.47
N HIS A 123 -0.19 -0.76 -2.93
CA HIS A 123 0.04 -2.19 -2.84
C HIS A 123 -0.10 -2.88 -4.20
N SER A 124 0.39 -4.11 -4.27
CA SER A 124 0.11 -5.01 -5.38
C SER A 124 -0.17 -6.42 -4.89
N PHE A 125 -0.94 -7.16 -5.68
CA PHE A 125 -1.37 -8.50 -5.33
C PHE A 125 -0.98 -9.52 -6.41
N THR A 126 -0.66 -10.74 -5.98
CA THR A 126 -0.38 -11.87 -6.88
C THR A 126 -1.61 -12.23 -7.72
N PRO A 127 -1.46 -12.49 -9.04
CA PRO A 127 -2.58 -12.85 -9.92
C PRO A 127 -3.25 -14.17 -9.54
N VAL A 128 -2.49 -15.10 -8.96
CA VAL A 128 -3.00 -16.38 -8.46
C VAL A 128 -2.63 -16.48 -6.99
N LEU A 129 -3.62 -16.76 -6.14
CA LEU A 129 -3.41 -17.08 -4.73
C LEU A 129 -4.02 -18.45 -4.46
N GLU A 130 -3.23 -19.38 -3.91
CA GLU A 130 -3.69 -20.73 -3.54
C GLU A 130 -4.40 -21.48 -4.68
N GLY A 131 -3.91 -21.29 -5.91
CA GLY A 131 -4.47 -21.90 -7.12
C GLY A 131 -5.70 -21.20 -7.69
N VAL A 132 -6.22 -20.17 -7.02
CA VAL A 132 -7.37 -19.39 -7.48
C VAL A 132 -6.92 -18.13 -8.21
N GLU A 133 -7.39 -17.96 -9.45
CA GLU A 133 -7.14 -16.76 -10.24
C GLU A 133 -7.94 -15.56 -9.70
N ARG A 134 -7.27 -14.40 -9.67
CA ARG A 134 -7.86 -13.13 -9.27
C ARG A 134 -8.26 -12.32 -10.49
N GLU A 135 -9.55 -12.39 -10.82
CA GLU A 135 -10.20 -11.63 -11.90
C GLU A 135 -10.33 -10.13 -11.56
N GLY A 136 -9.24 -9.40 -11.72
CA GLY A 136 -9.19 -7.95 -11.58
C GLY A 136 -7.79 -7.39 -11.75
N GLU A 137 -7.72 -6.15 -12.23
CA GLU A 137 -6.46 -5.47 -12.51
C GLU A 137 -6.18 -4.37 -11.48
N ILE A 138 -7.23 -3.70 -10.98
CA ILE A 138 -7.14 -2.59 -10.03
C ILE A 138 -8.20 -2.75 -8.94
N GLY A 139 -7.78 -2.60 -7.69
CA GLY A 139 -8.57 -2.62 -6.47
C GLY A 139 -8.50 -1.28 -5.75
N LEU A 140 -9.66 -0.72 -5.41
CA LEU A 140 -9.76 0.47 -4.56
C LEU A 140 -10.38 0.06 -3.23
N LEU A 141 -9.54 -0.04 -2.20
CA LEU A 141 -9.89 -0.54 -0.89
C LEU A 141 -10.15 0.63 0.07
N TYR A 142 -11.26 0.58 0.79
CA TYR A 142 -11.69 1.60 1.73
C TYR A 142 -12.60 1.00 2.81
N ASP A 143 -12.85 1.72 3.91
CA ASP A 143 -13.84 1.28 4.89
C ASP A 143 -15.26 1.59 4.37
N PRO A 144 -16.13 0.58 4.14
CA PRO A 144 -17.50 0.81 3.66
C PRO A 144 -18.36 1.68 4.59
N LYS A 145 -17.97 1.83 5.87
CA LYS A 145 -18.65 2.68 6.85
C LYS A 145 -18.27 4.16 6.74
N ARG A 146 -17.18 4.51 6.05
CA ARG A 146 -16.72 5.89 5.85
C ARG A 146 -17.21 6.41 4.51
N GLN A 147 -18.25 7.26 4.55
CA GLN A 147 -18.99 7.66 3.36
C GLN A 147 -18.12 8.51 2.42
N LYS A 148 -17.20 9.30 2.97
CA LYS A 148 -16.25 10.12 2.18
C LYS A 148 -15.24 9.25 1.42
N GLU A 149 -14.66 8.23 2.06
CA GLU A 149 -13.77 7.27 1.37
C GLU A 149 -14.51 6.52 0.25
N LYS A 150 -15.75 6.07 0.54
CA LYS A 150 -16.61 5.38 -0.43
C LYS A 150 -16.95 6.25 -1.64
N ASN A 151 -17.24 7.52 -1.42
CA ASN A 151 -17.55 8.47 -2.50
C ASN A 151 -16.30 8.74 -3.36
N PHE A 152 -15.16 8.98 -2.71
CA PHE A 152 -13.89 9.15 -3.40
C PHE A 152 -13.53 7.92 -4.26
N ALA A 153 -13.61 6.71 -3.70
CA ALA A 153 -13.31 5.48 -4.43
C ALA A 153 -14.25 5.26 -5.63
N ARG A 154 -15.51 5.67 -5.53
CA ARG A 154 -16.47 5.62 -6.66
C ARG A 154 -16.12 6.58 -7.78
N GLN A 155 -15.82 7.84 -7.44
CA GLN A 155 -15.39 8.85 -8.42
C GLN A 155 -14.09 8.42 -9.09
N TRP A 156 -13.12 7.94 -8.30
CA TRP A 156 -11.86 7.49 -8.84
C TRP A 156 -12.01 6.25 -9.73
N LYS A 157 -12.88 5.30 -9.36
CA LYS A 157 -13.21 4.16 -10.23
C LYS A 157 -13.74 4.63 -11.58
N GLN A 158 -14.67 5.59 -11.61
CA GLN A 158 -15.22 6.12 -12.87
C GLN A 158 -14.12 6.81 -13.70
N ALA A 159 -13.28 7.63 -13.08
CA ALA A 159 -12.15 8.27 -13.77
C ALA A 159 -11.16 7.23 -14.32
N LEU A 160 -10.82 6.20 -13.54
CA LEU A 160 -9.94 5.12 -13.98
C LEU A 160 -10.50 4.40 -15.20
N GLN A 161 -11.79 4.08 -15.22
CA GLN A 161 -12.43 3.40 -16.36
C GLN A 161 -12.30 4.16 -17.68
N GLY A 162 -12.17 5.50 -17.64
CA GLY A 162 -11.90 6.32 -18.82
C GLY A 162 -10.41 6.50 -19.18
N ASN A 163 -9.50 6.18 -18.27
CA ASN A 163 -8.06 6.49 -18.40
C ASN A 163 -7.15 5.26 -18.51
N VAL A 164 -7.64 4.06 -18.19
CA VAL A 164 -6.88 2.81 -18.31
C VAL A 164 -7.17 2.11 -19.64
N ALA A 165 -6.26 1.23 -20.10
CA ALA A 165 -6.50 0.45 -21.30
C ALA A 165 -7.78 -0.38 -21.22
N ALA A 166 -8.46 -0.51 -22.36
CA ALA A 166 -9.63 -1.37 -22.51
C ALA A 166 -9.36 -2.78 -21.96
N GLY A 167 -10.30 -3.29 -21.17
CA GLY A 167 -10.21 -4.61 -20.53
C GLY A 167 -9.59 -4.62 -19.13
N MET A 168 -9.02 -3.51 -18.61
CA MET A 168 -8.64 -3.44 -17.20
C MET A 168 -9.86 -3.22 -16.31
N ARG A 169 -10.14 -4.19 -15.43
CA ARG A 169 -11.25 -4.16 -14.49
C ARG A 169 -10.83 -3.46 -13.20
N VAL A 170 -11.56 -2.40 -12.90
CA VAL A 170 -11.45 -1.65 -11.64
C VAL A 170 -12.54 -2.10 -10.68
N ARG A 171 -12.15 -2.60 -9.52
CA ARG A 171 -13.04 -3.17 -8.51
C ARG A 171 -12.88 -2.41 -7.20
N MET A 172 -14.00 -2.23 -6.49
CA MET A 172 -14.01 -1.66 -5.14
C MET A 172 -13.87 -2.81 -4.15
N ASN A 173 -13.05 -2.62 -3.11
CA ASN A 173 -12.82 -3.61 -2.05
C ASN A 173 -12.52 -5.01 -2.61
N TYR A 174 -11.52 -5.05 -3.48
CA TYR A 174 -11.01 -6.26 -4.12
C TYR A 174 -9.48 -6.17 -4.27
N PRO A 175 -8.70 -7.23 -4.01
CA PRO A 175 -9.15 -8.57 -3.58
C PRO A 175 -9.48 -8.66 -2.09
N TYR A 176 -9.29 -7.57 -1.33
CA TYR A 176 -9.59 -7.51 0.10
C TYR A 176 -10.64 -6.44 0.43
N LEU A 177 -11.21 -6.51 1.62
CA LEU A 177 -12.37 -5.69 2.02
C LEU A 177 -12.05 -4.23 2.41
N GLY A 178 -10.77 -3.83 2.41
CA GLY A 178 -10.34 -2.46 2.77
C GLY A 178 -10.51 -2.06 4.24
N LYS A 179 -10.92 -3.00 5.10
CA LYS A 179 -11.15 -2.82 6.55
C LYS A 179 -10.33 -3.79 7.42
N ALA A 180 -9.37 -4.49 6.83
CA ALA A 180 -8.50 -5.40 7.57
C ALA A 180 -7.63 -4.61 8.57
N ASP A 181 -7.04 -5.31 9.54
CA ASP A 181 -6.06 -4.69 10.45
C ASP A 181 -4.85 -4.22 9.63
N GLY A 182 -4.75 -2.93 9.37
CA GLY A 182 -3.72 -2.33 8.51
C GLY A 182 -3.45 -0.88 8.90
N LEU A 183 -2.49 -0.25 8.23
CA LEU A 183 -2.11 1.15 8.43
C LEU A 183 -3.32 2.06 8.25
N THR A 184 -4.08 1.91 7.16
CA THR A 184 -5.29 2.72 6.93
C THR A 184 -6.29 2.55 8.07
N SER A 185 -6.61 1.32 8.47
CA SER A 185 -7.52 1.03 9.60
C SER A 185 -7.00 1.55 10.95
N PHE A 186 -5.69 1.53 11.19
CA PHE A 186 -5.09 2.13 12.37
C PHE A 186 -5.26 3.66 12.38
N LEU A 187 -4.95 4.33 11.25
CA LEU A 187 -5.06 5.78 11.14
C LEU A 187 -6.52 6.26 11.21
N ARG A 188 -7.47 5.46 10.71
CA ARG A 188 -8.92 5.70 10.85
C ARG A 188 -9.39 5.73 12.32
N LYS A 189 -8.66 5.10 13.25
CA LYS A 189 -8.94 5.17 14.70
C LYS A 189 -8.40 6.46 15.33
N LYS A 190 -7.43 7.11 14.68
CA LYS A 190 -6.84 8.37 15.14
C LYS A 190 -7.61 9.59 14.64
N TRP A 191 -8.14 9.52 13.42
CA TRP A 191 -8.82 10.65 12.79
C TRP A 191 -10.13 10.24 12.11
N ASP A 192 -11.14 11.09 12.28
CA ASP A 192 -12.46 10.92 11.66
C ASP A 192 -12.43 11.17 10.15
N GLU A 193 -13.56 10.92 9.49
CA GLU A 193 -13.67 11.08 8.04
C GLU A 193 -13.72 12.55 7.59
N ASN A 194 -13.82 13.52 8.50
CA ASN A 194 -13.70 14.93 8.15
C ASN A 194 -12.25 15.35 7.95
N LEU A 195 -11.29 14.69 8.59
CA LEU A 195 -9.87 15.01 8.47
C LEU A 195 -9.05 14.00 7.65
N TYR A 196 -9.40 12.71 7.66
CA TYR A 196 -8.57 11.66 7.08
C TYR A 196 -9.36 10.67 6.23
N TRP A 197 -8.94 10.50 4.97
CA TRP A 197 -9.47 9.50 4.04
C TRP A 197 -8.36 8.50 3.72
N GLY A 198 -8.48 7.26 4.15
CA GLY A 198 -7.51 6.20 3.84
C GLY A 198 -8.01 5.33 2.70
N ILE A 199 -7.28 5.30 1.59
CA ILE A 199 -7.54 4.40 0.47
C ILE A 199 -6.33 3.49 0.28
N GLU A 200 -6.54 2.19 0.12
CA GLU A 200 -5.51 1.26 -0.34
C GLU A 200 -5.72 1.03 -1.84
N LEU A 201 -4.69 1.31 -2.64
CA LEU A 201 -4.65 0.98 -4.06
C LEU A 201 -3.96 -0.36 -4.24
N GLU A 202 -4.68 -1.34 -4.75
CA GLU A 202 -4.21 -2.69 -5.00
C GLU A 202 -4.12 -2.91 -6.51
N VAL A 203 -2.93 -3.19 -7.04
CA VAL A 203 -2.77 -3.49 -8.48
C VAL A 203 -2.34 -4.93 -8.72
N ASN A 204 -2.87 -5.57 -9.76
CA ASN A 204 -2.46 -6.93 -10.09
C ASN A 204 -1.02 -6.92 -10.61
N GLN A 205 -0.11 -7.54 -9.87
CA GLN A 205 1.32 -7.51 -10.22
C GLN A 205 1.63 -8.28 -11.51
N GLY A 206 0.72 -9.13 -12.01
CA GLY A 206 0.86 -9.79 -13.31
C GLY A 206 0.88 -8.80 -14.49
N LEU A 207 0.41 -7.56 -14.30
CA LEU A 207 0.52 -6.50 -15.30
C LEU A 207 1.97 -6.14 -15.62
N LYS A 208 2.92 -6.42 -14.71
CA LYS A 208 4.35 -6.19 -14.93
C LYS A 208 4.99 -7.08 -15.98
N GLU A 209 4.34 -8.19 -16.33
CA GLU A 209 4.85 -9.07 -17.38
C GLU A 209 4.65 -8.49 -18.78
N SER A 210 3.93 -7.35 -18.90
CA SER A 210 3.75 -6.61 -20.15
C SER A 210 4.03 -5.12 -19.94
N GLU A 211 5.15 -4.63 -20.48
CA GLU A 211 5.55 -3.23 -20.39
C GLU A 211 4.44 -2.28 -20.86
N LYS A 212 3.79 -2.58 -21.99
CA LYS A 212 2.66 -1.80 -22.51
C LYS A 212 1.50 -1.70 -21.51
N ARG A 213 1.13 -2.82 -20.87
CA ARG A 213 0.04 -2.82 -19.88
C ARG A 213 0.45 -2.08 -18.61
N TRP A 214 1.69 -2.27 -18.15
CA TRP A 214 2.22 -1.58 -16.98
C TRP A 214 2.29 -0.06 -17.18
N GLU A 215 2.77 0.42 -18.33
CA GLU A 215 2.79 1.84 -18.66
C GLU A 215 1.38 2.42 -18.77
N SER A 216 0.44 1.67 -19.37
CA SER A 216 -0.96 2.09 -19.42
C SER A 216 -1.58 2.20 -18.02
N LEU A 217 -1.28 1.26 -17.11
CA LEU A 217 -1.72 1.32 -15.72
C LEU A 217 -1.16 2.56 -15.01
N LYS A 218 0.16 2.79 -15.08
CA LYS A 218 0.82 3.94 -14.44
C LYS A 218 0.22 5.26 -14.91
N LYS A 219 0.09 5.44 -16.23
CA LYS A 219 -0.53 6.63 -16.82
C LYS A 219 -2.00 6.78 -16.45
N GLY A 220 -2.77 5.69 -16.49
CA GLY A 220 -4.18 5.69 -16.12
C GLY A 220 -4.41 6.08 -14.67
N ILE A 221 -3.59 5.57 -13.74
CA ILE A 221 -3.61 5.97 -12.33
C ILE A 221 -3.26 7.45 -12.17
N LEU A 222 -2.19 7.92 -12.81
CA LEU A 222 -1.78 9.32 -12.74
C LEU A 222 -2.85 10.27 -13.26
N PHE A 223 -3.38 10.03 -14.46
CA PHE A 223 -4.38 10.91 -15.09
C PHE A 223 -5.70 10.91 -14.35
N SER A 224 -6.18 9.74 -13.92
CA SER A 224 -7.42 9.64 -13.13
C SER A 224 -7.28 10.32 -11.76
N LEU A 225 -6.12 10.21 -11.10
CA LEU A 225 -5.85 10.94 -9.85
C LEU A 225 -5.82 12.45 -10.06
N ARG A 226 -5.15 12.94 -11.11
CA ARG A 226 -5.17 14.38 -11.44
C ARG A 226 -6.59 14.88 -11.65
N GLN A 227 -7.37 14.17 -12.47
CA GLN A 227 -8.76 14.51 -12.75
C GLN A 227 -9.58 14.68 -11.46
N ILE A 228 -9.54 13.71 -10.54
CA ILE A 228 -10.36 13.80 -9.32
C ILE A 228 -9.81 14.78 -8.27
N LEU A 229 -8.51 15.04 -8.26
CA LEU A 229 -7.88 15.99 -7.33
C LEU A 229 -7.95 17.45 -7.80
N GLU A 230 -8.26 17.69 -9.08
CA GLU A 230 -8.54 19.02 -9.62
C GLU A 230 -10.04 19.37 -9.54
N LEU A 231 -10.91 18.36 -9.50
CA LEU A 231 -12.36 18.51 -9.37
C LEU A 231 -12.85 18.70 -7.92
N ASN A 232 -12.00 18.44 -6.92
CA ASN A 232 -12.29 18.56 -5.50
C ASN A 232 -11.31 19.51 -4.82
#